data_AF-A0A1J7IA93-F1
#
_entry.id   AF-A0A1J7IA93-F1
#
_cell.length_a   1.000
_cell.length_b   1.000
_cell.length_c   1.000
_cell.angle_alpha   90.00
_cell.angle_beta   90.00
_cell.angle_gamma   90.00
#
_symmetry.space_group_name_H-M   'P 1'
#
loop_
_entity.id
_entity.type
_entity.pdbx_description
1 polymer ?
#
loop_
_entity_poly.entity_id
_entity_poly.type
_entity_poly.pdbx_seq_one_letter_code
_entity_poly.pdbx_strand_id
1 'polypeptide(L)' 'MSGRKETVLDLAKFVDKGVQVKLSGGRQVTGTLKGYDQLLNLVLDEAVESVCRGTAVMLVSPTDGTDEIENPFLQPDGA' A
#
# COMPACT_ATOMS: atom_id res chain seq x y z
N MET A 1 35.36 7.86 17.97
CA MET A 1 34.16 7.23 18.57
C MET A 1 32.94 8.05 18.20
N SER A 2 32.28 7.76 17.08
CA SER A 2 30.91 8.21 16.86
C SER A 2 30.15 6.99 16.39
N GLY A 3 29.49 6.34 17.35
CA GLY A 3 28.63 5.19 17.09
C GLY A 3 27.47 5.67 16.25
N ARG A 4 27.64 5.62 14.92
CA ARG A 4 26.54 5.75 13.97
C ARG A 4 25.55 4.68 14.39
N LYS A 5 24.38 5.08 14.86
CA LYS A 5 23.27 4.14 15.06
C LYS A 5 22.92 3.62 13.68
N GLU A 6 23.61 2.56 13.27
CA GLU A 6 23.27 1.82 12.07
C GLU A 6 21.86 1.31 12.31
N THR A 7 20.89 1.96 11.68
CA THR A 7 19.55 1.41 11.59
C THR A 7 19.73 0.04 10.95
N VAL A 8 19.26 -1.02 11.61
CA VAL A 8 19.35 -2.40 11.09
C VAL A 8 18.67 -2.51 9.71
N LEU A 9 17.81 -1.54 9.38
CA LEU A 9 17.25 -1.35 8.05
C LEU A 9 18.24 -0.66 7.09
N ASP A 10 18.64 -1.41 6.08
CA ASP A 10 19.35 -0.90 4.90
C ASP A 10 18.33 -0.54 3.80
N LEU A 11 17.87 0.72 3.83
CA LEU A 11 16.87 1.24 2.88
C LEU A 11 17.41 1.39 1.45
N ALA A 12 18.73 1.43 1.25
CA ALA A 12 19.34 1.53 -0.08
C ALA A 12 18.91 0.38 -0.99
N LYS A 13 18.66 -0.81 -0.40
CA LYS A 13 18.21 -2.02 -1.12
C LYS A 13 16.79 -1.91 -1.70
N PHE A 14 16.02 -0.92 -1.26
CA PHE A 14 14.62 -0.73 -1.63
C PHE A 14 14.39 0.49 -2.53
N VAL A 15 15.44 1.26 -2.84
CA VAL A 15 15.35 2.36 -3.80
C VAL A 15 14.90 1.83 -5.16
N ASP A 16 14.00 2.57 -5.81
CA ASP A 16 13.28 2.24 -7.05
C ASP A 16 12.40 0.97 -6.98
N LYS A 17 12.04 0.51 -5.78
CA LYS A 17 11.10 -0.58 -5.58
C LYS A 17 9.82 -0.10 -4.91
N GLY A 18 8.73 -0.82 -5.18
CA GLY A 18 7.49 -0.68 -4.45
C GLY A 18 7.69 -1.08 -2.98
N VAL A 19 7.34 -0.18 -2.07
CA VAL A 19 7.39 -0.38 -0.62
C VAL A 19 6.03 -0.08 -0.02
N GLN A 20 5.73 -0.74 1.08
CA GLN A 20 4.57 -0.45 1.90
C GLN A 20 5.03 0.03 3.27
N VAL A 21 4.54 1.19 3.69
CA VAL A 21 4.93 1.87 4.92
C VAL A 21 3.71 2.00 5.81
N LYS A 22 3.83 1.50 7.05
CA LYS A 22 2.80 1.68 8.07
C LYS A 22 3.17 2.84 8.96
N LEU A 23 2.37 3.90 8.93
CA LEU A 23 2.56 5.08 9.74
C LEU A 23 1.89 4.91 11.11
N SER A 24 2.39 5.64 12.09
CA SER A 24 1.71 5.80 13.38
C SER A 24 0.28 6.30 13.16
N GLY A 25 -0.70 5.68 13.82
CA GLY A 25 -2.12 5.94 13.62
C GLY A 25 -2.82 5.00 12.62
N GLY A 26 -2.13 3.95 12.16
CA GLY A 26 -2.74 2.85 11.40
C GLY A 26 -2.90 3.10 9.90
N ARG A 27 -2.45 4.26 9.41
CA ARG A 27 -2.40 4.57 7.98
C ARG A 27 -1.34 3.73 7.30
N GLN A 28 -1.66 3.21 6.13
CA GLN A 28 -0.74 2.43 5.32
C GLN A 28 -0.56 3.14 3.99
N VAL A 29 0.68 3.33 3.55
CA VAL A 29 1.00 3.98 2.27
C VAL A 29 1.84 3.02 1.45
N THR A 30 1.45 2.80 0.20
CA THR A 30 2.20 2.01 -0.77
C THR A 30 2.73 2.96 -1.84
N GLY A 31 3.97 2.78 -2.30
CA GLY A 31 4.55 3.62 -3.36
C GLY A 31 5.95 3.18 -3.70
N THR A 32 6.58 3.82 -4.69
CA THR A 32 7.97 3.51 -5.09
C THR A 32 8.95 4.35 -4.28
N LEU A 33 9.90 3.73 -3.58
CA LEU A 33 10.88 4.47 -2.78
C LEU A 33 11.92 5.17 -3.68
N LYS A 34 11.99 6.51 -3.65
CA LYS A 34 12.96 7.29 -4.42
C LYS A 34 14.11 7.84 -3.59
N GLY A 35 13.93 7.99 -2.29
CA GLY A 35 14.95 8.52 -1.41
C GLY A 35 14.61 8.37 0.06
N TYR A 36 15.64 8.44 0.90
CA TYR A 36 15.51 8.41 2.35
C TYR A 36 16.67 9.14 3.02
N ASP A 37 16.53 9.46 4.30
CA ASP A 37 17.60 10.03 5.12
C ASP A 37 17.85 9.22 6.40
N GLN A 38 18.80 9.68 7.23
CA GLN A 38 19.16 9.01 8.49
C GLN A 38 18.07 9.08 9.57
N LEU A 39 17.06 9.93 9.39
CA LEU A 39 15.91 10.06 10.29
C LEU A 39 14.72 9.21 9.81
N LEU A 40 14.89 8.41 8.75
CA LEU A 40 13.85 7.61 8.10
C LEU A 40 12.71 8.45 7.51
N ASN A 41 13.00 9.68 7.10
CA ASN A 41 12.11 10.39 6.20
C ASN A 41 12.17 9.72 4.83
N LEU A 42 11.01 9.46 4.21
CA LEU A 42 10.91 8.71 2.96
C LEU A 42 10.34 9.61 1.85
N VAL A 43 10.92 9.52 0.66
CA VAL A 43 10.37 10.08 -0.57
C VAL A 43 9.75 8.93 -1.36
N LEU A 44 8.43 8.95 -1.52
CA LEU A 44 7.69 7.96 -2.29
C LEU A 44 7.14 8.59 -3.57
N ASP A 45 7.32 7.91 -4.68
CA ASP A 45 6.68 8.21 -5.96
C ASP A 45 5.41 7.35 -6.11
N GLU A 46 4.41 7.89 -6.81
CA GLU A 46 3.11 7.23 -7.02
C GLU A 46 2.47 6.69 -5.72
N ALA A 47 2.57 7.45 -4.63
CA ALA A 47 2.11 7.02 -3.32
C ALA A 47 0.58 6.91 -3.22
N VAL A 48 0.09 5.75 -2.79
CA VAL A 48 -1.32 5.42 -2.54
C VAL A 48 -1.52 5.10 -1.07
N GLU A 49 -2.42 5.80 -0.41
CA GLU A 49 -2.80 5.53 0.98
C GLU A 49 -3.96 4.52 1.06
N SER A 50 -3.78 3.46 1.84
CA SER A 50 -4.82 2.52 2.26
C SER A 50 -5.21 2.80 3.71
N VAL A 51 -6.45 3.22 3.94
CA VAL A 51 -7.00 3.47 5.28
C VAL A 51 -8.18 2.56 5.54
N CYS A 52 -8.05 1.68 6.54
CA CYS A 52 -9.16 0.86 7.04
C CYS A 52 -9.41 1.22 8.50
N ARG A 53 -10.44 2.03 8.78
CA ARG A 53 -10.92 2.27 10.16
C ARG A 53 -12.00 1.25 10.48
N GLY A 54 -11.78 0.42 11.52
CA GLY A 54 -12.69 -0.68 11.88
C GLY A 54 -14.15 -0.28 12.08
N THR A 55 -14.41 0.92 12.61
CA THR A 55 -15.77 1.48 12.74
C THR A 55 -16.44 1.82 11.40
N ALA A 56 -15.68 1.88 10.30
CA ALA A 56 -16.14 2.19 8.95
C ALA A 56 -16.06 0.99 7.99
N VAL A 57 -15.67 -0.20 8.48
CA VAL A 57 -15.63 -1.42 7.67
C VAL A 57 -17.04 -1.96 7.50
N MET A 58 -17.55 -1.98 6.26
CA MET A 58 -18.90 -2.46 5.95
C MET A 58 -18.91 -3.90 5.40
N LEU A 59 -17.85 -4.30 4.70
CA LEU A 59 -17.74 -5.60 4.05
C LEU A 59 -16.27 -6.06 4.03
N VAL A 60 -16.06 -7.33 4.31
CA VAL A 60 -14.80 -8.04 4.07
C VAL A 60 -15.16 -9.31 3.30
N SER A 61 -14.65 -9.43 2.09
CA SER A 61 -14.79 -10.64 1.28
C SER A 61 -13.40 -11.10 0.80
N PRO A 62 -13.20 -12.41 0.64
CA PRO A 62 -12.00 -12.93 -0.01
C PRO A 62 -11.97 -12.46 -1.47
N THR A 63 -10.77 -12.15 -1.98
CA THR A 63 -10.52 -11.97 -3.42
C THR A 63 -10.39 -13.30 -4.14
N ASP A 64 -9.99 -14.36 -3.41
CA ASP A 64 -9.83 -15.69 -3.96
C ASP A 64 -11.20 -16.32 -4.23
N GLY A 65 -11.44 -16.73 -5.47
CA GLY A 65 -12.71 -17.27 -5.93
C GLY A 65 -13.76 -16.23 -6.28
N THR A 66 -13.38 -14.95 -6.34
CA THR A 66 -14.19 -13.88 -6.93
C THR A 66 -13.58 -13.46 -8.26
N ASP A 67 -14.37 -13.54 -9.32
CA ASP A 67 -14.01 -13.03 -10.64
C ASP A 67 -15.07 -12.01 -11.07
N GLU A 68 -14.66 -11.03 -11.86
CA GLU A 68 -15.60 -10.11 -12.50
C GLU A 68 -16.40 -10.88 -13.55
N ILE A 69 -17.73 -10.77 -13.50
CA ILE A 69 -18.63 -11.43 -14.44
C ILE A 69 -19.45 -10.38 -15.21
N GLU A 70 -19.81 -10.72 -16.45
CA GLU A 70 -20.80 -9.92 -17.20
C GLU A 70 -22.14 -9.90 -16.46
N ASN A 71 -22.89 -8.80 -16.60
CA ASN A 71 -24.19 -8.67 -15.95
C ASN A 71 -25.14 -9.77 -16.47
N PRO A 72 -25.54 -10.73 -15.61
CA PRO A 72 -26.32 -11.90 -16.05
C PRO A 72 -27.78 -11.56 -16.38
N PHE A 73 -28.19 -10.30 -16.17
CA PHE A 73 -29.53 -9.81 -16.43
C PHE A 73 -29.61 -8.88 -17.64
N LEU A 74 -28.51 -8.67 -18.37
CA LEU A 74 -28.61 -8.03 -19.68
C LEU A 74 -29.47 -8.93 -20.58
N GLN A 75 -30.69 -8.48 -20.87
CA GLN A 75 -31.47 -9.08 -21.94
C GLN A 75 -30.80 -8.72 -23.26
N PRO A 76 -30.64 -9.66 -24.19
CA PRO A 76 -30.14 -9.34 -25.52
C PRO A 76 -31.06 -8.29 -26.15
N ASP A 77 -30.47 -7.30 -26.83
CA ASP A 77 -31.21 -6.21 -27.47
C ASP A 77 -32.36 -6.77 -28.33
N GLY A 78 -33.61 -6.55 -27.90
CA GLY A 78 -34.81 -6.94 -28.64
C GLY A 78 -35.76 -7.96 -27.98
N ALA A 79 -35.83 -8.04 -26.65
CA ALA A 79 -36.97 -8.68 -25.96
C ALA A 79 -38.23 -7.80 -25.96
#